data_AF-A0A524CNG0-F1
#
_entry.id   AF-A0A524CNG0-F1
#
_cell.length_a   1.000
_cell.length_b   1.000
_cell.length_c   1.000
_cell.angle_alpha   90.00
_cell.angle_beta   90.00
_cell.angle_gamma   90.00
#
_symmetry.space_group_name_H-M   'P 1'
#
loop_
_entity.id
_entity.type
_entity.pdbx_description
1 polymer ?
#
loop_
_entity_poly.entity_id
_entity_poly.type
_entity_poly.pdbx_seq_one_letter_code
_entity_poly.pdbx_strand_id
1 'polypeptide(L)'
;IKPEVEESVDTYPNRIEVQSLKQQKGGIILRPTVSHNVEGGRVQLSSNVLQSLGLGQGLLIAWEDPLTRSMGSARVDQAQISDNEIKMSQDTKEETNIKADQIVVYSTEPPIEKASELMLEVQSQPNLMGYCLVSPRTQHSLSLKTNDVVQFEDELTGAVGAAKVNISENVNDNAIVIDSEILEASGIGSFEVKVSKNQRQIIPLQNVTLGISPISGENMWEVISAARENIDPLKSWLKNYIIFKGIKLRWNEVNIGCSILDCVPDLKGDILATITDNTTLTLRPTGLIPFNAVLIIDISRSMMARDVYVTNIAPAIEGIKAAMESKEIQEFLKKFKDGINIPRRISAAFAAVLFLSEKVGRGFGEKVSVIRFADEAQLLPFGDGWYMDSASGEKGLLEEAARLIVDRIGNAYGQSTNMGEAMGLAYQVINEFEKINPDQPTMIVLLTDGQPTDSDQFFTTIQRFSEMNNVIIYIVGLGNPDDELMRKAANLCGGEYFKPDDAGELLVWYSKRARDLSVKLKAHK
;
A
#
# COMPACT_ATOMS: atom_id res chain seq x y z
N ILE A 1 -35.54 94.57 -1.14
CA ILE A 1 -35.70 93.10 -1.06
C ILE A 1 -34.32 92.52 -1.35
N LYS A 2 -33.64 92.00 -0.32
CA LYS A 2 -32.35 91.30 -0.47
C LYS A 2 -32.63 89.87 -0.96
N PRO A 3 -31.76 89.27 -1.78
CA PRO A 3 -31.94 87.89 -2.21
C PRO A 3 -31.63 86.94 -1.04
N GLU A 4 -32.50 85.95 -0.84
CA GLU A 4 -32.22 84.78 0.00
C GLU A 4 -31.07 83.99 -0.61
N VAL A 5 -30.06 83.70 0.21
CA VAL A 5 -29.02 82.74 -0.11
C VAL A 5 -29.53 81.39 0.38
N GLU A 6 -29.85 80.47 -0.53
CA GLU A 6 -30.06 79.07 -0.19
C GLU A 6 -28.73 78.50 0.33
N GLU A 7 -28.65 78.25 1.64
CA GLU A 7 -27.59 77.43 2.21
C GLU A 7 -27.76 75.99 1.72
N SER A 8 -26.93 75.59 0.74
CA SER A 8 -26.85 74.19 0.32
C SER A 8 -26.31 73.36 1.48
N VAL A 9 -27.14 72.50 2.07
CA VAL A 9 -26.72 71.50 3.05
C VAL A 9 -25.66 70.61 2.40
N ASP A 10 -24.43 70.60 2.92
CA ASP A 10 -23.36 69.72 2.42
C ASP A 10 -23.85 68.26 2.55
N THR A 11 -24.01 67.59 1.41
CA THR A 11 -24.53 66.22 1.34
C THR A 11 -23.61 65.21 2.03
N TYR A 12 -22.35 65.58 2.29
CA TYR A 12 -21.35 64.72 2.93
C TYR A 12 -20.59 65.48 4.03
N PRO A 13 -21.23 65.74 5.19
CA PRO A 13 -20.67 66.57 6.25
C PRO A 13 -19.38 65.98 6.88
N ASN A 14 -19.16 64.67 6.72
CA ASN A 14 -18.01 63.96 7.29
C ASN A 14 -16.92 63.64 6.25
N ARG A 15 -16.99 64.20 5.03
CA ARG A 15 -16.01 63.89 3.97
C ARG A 15 -14.59 64.23 4.40
N ILE A 16 -13.63 63.44 3.93
CA ILE A 16 -12.19 63.64 4.15
C ILE A 16 -11.48 63.66 2.80
N GLU A 17 -10.37 64.39 2.72
CA GLU A 17 -9.48 64.30 1.56
C GLU A 17 -8.89 62.89 1.44
N VAL A 18 -8.94 62.30 0.24
CA VAL A 18 -8.50 60.92 0.00
C VAL A 18 -7.03 60.68 0.35
N GLN A 19 -6.16 61.69 0.19
CA GLN A 19 -4.74 61.59 0.56
C GLN A 19 -4.55 61.57 2.08
N SER A 20 -5.33 62.38 2.81
CA SER A 20 -5.33 62.39 4.26
C SER A 20 -5.82 61.04 4.81
N LEU A 21 -6.87 60.47 4.21
CA LEU A 21 -7.36 59.14 4.56
C LEU A 21 -6.34 58.04 4.28
N LYS A 22 -5.64 58.12 3.14
CA LYS A 22 -4.57 57.20 2.77
C LYS A 22 -3.47 57.17 3.83
N GLN A 23 -3.02 58.35 4.29
CA GLN A 23 -2.01 58.45 5.33
C GLN A 23 -2.51 57.90 6.67
N GLN A 24 -3.77 58.18 7.04
CA GLN A 24 -4.37 57.68 8.28
C GLN A 24 -4.47 56.15 8.32
N LYS A 25 -4.80 55.51 7.19
CA LYS A 25 -4.99 54.06 7.10
C LYS A 25 -3.75 53.29 6.67
N GLY A 26 -2.69 53.98 6.23
CA GLY A 26 -1.55 53.33 5.60
C GLY A 26 -1.92 52.56 4.32
N GLY A 27 -2.92 53.05 3.58
CA GLY A 27 -3.52 52.33 2.45
C GLY A 27 -3.04 52.77 1.07
N ILE A 28 -3.73 52.27 0.05
CA ILE A 28 -3.54 52.56 -1.37
C ILE A 28 -4.85 53.15 -1.91
N ILE A 29 -4.73 54.13 -2.82
CA ILE A 29 -5.90 54.75 -3.44
C ILE A 29 -6.24 53.98 -4.70
N LEU A 30 -7.44 53.42 -4.78
CA LEU A 30 -7.92 52.64 -5.91
C LEU A 30 -9.28 53.15 -6.39
N ARG A 31 -9.55 52.96 -7.68
CA ARG A 31 -10.84 53.25 -8.32
C ARG A 31 -11.76 52.03 -8.22
N PRO A 32 -12.94 52.14 -7.58
CA PRO A 32 -13.90 51.05 -7.52
C PRO A 32 -14.63 50.88 -8.86
N THR A 33 -14.40 49.75 -9.51
CA THR A 33 -15.01 49.38 -10.79
C THR A 33 -15.96 48.21 -10.59
N VAL A 34 -17.18 48.30 -11.11
CA VAL A 34 -18.15 47.20 -11.03
C VAL A 34 -17.79 46.14 -12.07
N SER A 35 -17.81 44.88 -11.67
CA SER A 35 -17.62 43.75 -12.58
C SER A 35 -18.67 42.67 -12.35
N HIS A 36 -19.23 42.15 -13.43
CA HIS A 36 -20.16 41.01 -13.39
C HIS A 36 -19.46 39.66 -13.14
N ASN A 37 -18.13 39.62 -13.17
CA ASN A 37 -17.34 38.41 -12.96
C ASN A 37 -16.85 38.27 -11.51
N VAL A 38 -17.39 39.10 -10.60
CA VAL A 38 -17.08 39.08 -9.18
C VAL A 38 -18.36 38.73 -8.43
N GLU A 39 -18.34 37.61 -7.72
CA GLU A 39 -19.49 37.08 -6.98
C GLU A 39 -19.10 36.79 -5.52
N GLY A 40 -20.11 36.55 -4.67
CA GLY A 40 -19.90 36.05 -3.30
C GLY A 40 -19.22 37.04 -2.34
N GLY A 41 -19.36 38.35 -2.56
CA GLY A 41 -18.78 39.38 -1.68
C GLY A 41 -17.26 39.46 -1.73
N ARG A 42 -16.64 38.95 -2.80
CA ARG A 42 -15.19 39.03 -3.03
C ARG A 42 -14.83 40.30 -3.81
N VAL A 43 -13.54 40.62 -3.84
CA VAL A 43 -13.00 41.72 -4.66
C VAL A 43 -11.76 41.26 -5.40
N GLN A 44 -11.46 41.89 -6.53
CA GLN A 44 -10.28 41.58 -7.32
C GLN A 44 -9.26 42.72 -7.29
N LEU A 45 -8.00 42.37 -7.07
CA LEU A 45 -6.85 43.28 -7.11
C LEU A 45 -5.76 42.74 -8.04
N SER A 46 -4.91 43.64 -8.54
CA SER A 46 -3.71 43.24 -9.28
C SER A 46 -2.65 42.65 -8.36
N SER A 47 -1.71 41.87 -8.93
CA SER A 47 -0.57 41.32 -8.17
C SER A 47 0.29 42.40 -7.53
N ASN A 48 0.46 43.55 -8.20
CA ASN A 48 1.30 44.65 -7.70
C ASN A 48 0.66 45.35 -6.50
N VAL A 49 -0.67 45.51 -6.53
CA VAL A 49 -1.42 46.06 -5.39
C VAL A 49 -1.34 45.12 -4.19
N LEU A 50 -1.54 43.81 -4.39
CA LEU A 50 -1.41 42.81 -3.33
C LEU A 50 -0.01 42.83 -2.70
N GLN A 51 1.04 42.86 -3.53
CA GLN A 51 2.41 42.98 -3.06
C GLN A 51 2.65 44.27 -2.25
N SER A 52 2.07 45.40 -2.69
CA SER A 52 2.17 46.68 -1.99
C SER A 52 1.45 46.69 -0.64
N LEU A 53 0.38 45.91 -0.50
CA LEU A 53 -0.34 45.70 0.75
C LEU A 53 0.32 44.63 1.64
N GLY A 54 1.35 43.93 1.14
CA GLY A 54 1.97 42.80 1.85
C GLY A 54 1.06 41.57 1.94
N LEU A 55 0.08 41.44 1.04
CA LEU A 55 -0.94 40.42 1.04
C LEU A 55 -0.85 39.50 -0.18
N GLY A 56 -1.58 38.40 -0.12
CA GLY A 56 -1.77 37.47 -1.23
C GLY A 56 -3.24 37.16 -1.43
N GLN A 57 -3.55 36.40 -2.48
CA GLN A 57 -4.91 35.94 -2.75
C GLN A 57 -5.48 35.16 -1.55
N GLY A 58 -6.78 35.36 -1.28
CA GLY A 58 -7.55 34.71 -0.23
C GLY A 58 -7.54 35.43 1.12
N LEU A 59 -6.69 36.46 1.28
CA LEU A 59 -6.59 37.28 2.49
C LEU A 59 -7.61 38.43 2.49
N LEU A 60 -7.87 38.99 3.67
CA LEU A 60 -8.81 40.08 3.88
C LEU A 60 -8.17 41.45 3.62
N ILE A 61 -8.93 42.27 2.92
CA ILE A 61 -8.69 43.70 2.82
C ILE A 61 -9.88 44.46 3.38
N ALA A 62 -9.66 45.72 3.74
CA ALA A 62 -10.73 46.68 3.98
C ALA A 62 -10.57 47.90 3.09
N TRP A 63 -11.66 48.64 2.94
CA TRP A 63 -11.67 49.92 2.26
C TRP A 63 -12.55 50.92 2.99
N GLU A 64 -12.28 52.20 2.72
CA GLU A 64 -13.08 53.30 3.24
C GLU A 64 -13.31 54.35 2.15
N ASP A 65 -14.58 54.73 1.99
CA ASP A 65 -14.99 55.78 1.06
C ASP A 65 -14.72 57.17 1.68
N PRO A 66 -13.96 58.05 1.01
CA PRO A 66 -13.63 59.37 1.55
C PRO A 66 -14.83 60.34 1.61
N LEU A 67 -15.86 60.16 0.78
CA LEU A 67 -17.08 60.97 0.79
C LEU A 67 -18.05 60.50 1.87
N THR A 68 -18.40 59.21 1.86
CA THR A 68 -19.44 58.68 2.76
C THR A 68 -18.90 58.22 4.11
N ARG A 69 -17.57 58.02 4.23
CA ARG A 69 -16.91 57.38 5.37
C ARG A 69 -17.37 55.94 5.62
N SER A 70 -18.07 55.35 4.66
CA SER A 70 -18.52 53.96 4.74
C SER A 70 -17.32 53.04 4.60
N MET A 71 -17.28 52.00 5.42
CA MET A 71 -16.24 50.99 5.41
C MET A 71 -16.79 49.69 4.81
N GLY A 72 -15.93 48.97 4.11
CA GLY A 72 -16.21 47.61 3.65
C GLY A 72 -14.99 46.72 3.83
N SER A 73 -15.20 45.42 3.74
CA SER A 73 -14.13 44.43 3.77
C SER A 73 -14.51 43.22 2.95
N ALA A 74 -13.53 42.60 2.31
CA ALA A 74 -13.74 41.40 1.52
C ALA A 74 -12.43 40.60 1.41
N ARG A 75 -12.58 39.32 1.07
CA ARG A 75 -11.45 38.51 0.62
C ARG A 75 -11.08 38.87 -0.82
N VAL A 76 -9.79 38.81 -1.10
CA VAL A 76 -9.25 39.23 -2.39
C VAL A 76 -8.91 38.06 -3.32
N ASP A 77 -9.31 38.19 -4.57
CA ASP A 77 -8.84 37.38 -5.68
C ASP A 77 -7.81 38.14 -6.51
N GLN A 78 -6.71 37.48 -6.86
CA GLN A 78 -5.73 38.06 -7.76
C GLN A 78 -6.26 38.01 -9.19
N ALA A 79 -6.27 39.15 -9.89
CA ALA A 79 -6.71 39.25 -11.27
C ALA A 79 -5.75 40.11 -12.11
N GLN A 80 -5.80 39.92 -13.43
CA GLN A 80 -5.09 40.78 -14.39
C GLN A 80 -5.91 42.06 -14.62
N ILE A 81 -5.79 43.01 -13.71
CA ILE A 81 -6.46 44.32 -13.75
C ILE A 81 -5.44 45.44 -13.53
N SER A 82 -5.85 46.69 -13.77
CA SER A 82 -4.97 47.84 -13.59
C SER A 82 -4.61 48.06 -12.11
N ASP A 83 -3.38 48.50 -11.86
CA ASP A 83 -2.85 48.74 -10.49
C ASP A 83 -3.52 49.89 -9.73
N ASN A 84 -4.41 50.63 -10.41
CA ASN A 84 -5.21 51.71 -9.83
C ASN A 84 -6.69 51.34 -9.67
N GLU A 85 -7.06 50.06 -9.84
CA GLU A 85 -8.44 49.60 -9.77
C GLU A 85 -8.66 48.55 -8.68
N ILE A 86 -9.88 48.54 -8.14
CA ILE A 86 -10.45 47.43 -7.37
C ILE A 86 -11.76 47.04 -8.03
N LYS A 87 -11.87 45.78 -8.47
CA LYS A 87 -13.13 45.27 -9.03
C LYS A 87 -13.96 44.60 -7.96
N MET A 88 -15.25 44.92 -7.93
CA MET A 88 -16.22 44.38 -6.99
C MET A 88 -17.57 44.16 -7.69
N SER A 89 -18.46 43.38 -7.09
CA SER A 89 -19.82 43.22 -7.61
C SER A 89 -20.63 44.51 -7.45
N GLN A 90 -21.75 44.61 -8.17
CA GLN A 90 -22.69 45.73 -8.00
C GLN A 90 -23.21 45.77 -6.56
N ASP A 91 -23.62 44.61 -6.04
CA ASP A 91 -24.17 44.47 -4.69
C ASP A 91 -23.14 44.91 -3.64
N THR A 92 -21.89 44.46 -3.73
CA THR A 92 -20.83 44.87 -2.78
C THR A 92 -20.60 46.38 -2.81
N LYS A 93 -20.65 47.01 -3.99
CA LYS A 93 -20.48 48.46 -4.12
C LYS A 93 -21.65 49.23 -3.49
N GLU A 94 -22.88 48.76 -3.70
CA GLU A 94 -24.09 49.39 -3.19
C GLU A 94 -24.25 49.19 -1.67
N GLU A 95 -24.07 47.97 -1.19
CA GLU A 95 -24.19 47.60 0.23
C GLU A 95 -23.15 48.29 1.11
N THR A 96 -21.92 48.47 0.60
CA THR A 96 -20.87 49.23 1.31
C THR A 96 -20.94 50.74 1.07
N ASN A 97 -21.99 51.21 0.38
CA ASN A 97 -22.30 52.62 0.17
C ASN A 97 -21.12 53.43 -0.40
N ILE A 98 -20.43 52.86 -1.40
CA ILE A 98 -19.36 53.55 -2.13
C ILE A 98 -19.97 54.54 -3.12
N LYS A 99 -19.64 55.82 -2.97
CA LYS A 99 -20.06 56.93 -3.83
C LYS A 99 -18.88 57.69 -4.45
N ALA A 100 -17.68 57.58 -3.90
CA ALA A 100 -16.49 58.23 -4.43
C ALA A 100 -15.91 57.51 -5.65
N ASP A 101 -15.28 58.27 -6.55
CA ASP A 101 -14.51 57.74 -7.68
C ASP A 101 -13.20 57.06 -7.25
N GLN A 102 -12.74 57.36 -6.03
CA GLN A 102 -11.53 56.81 -5.44
C GLN A 102 -11.79 56.47 -3.97
N ILE A 103 -11.35 55.28 -3.57
CA ILE A 103 -11.43 54.81 -2.18
C ILE A 103 -10.04 54.46 -1.68
N VAL A 104 -9.87 54.43 -0.36
CA VAL A 104 -8.63 53.98 0.27
C VAL A 104 -8.79 52.52 0.66
N VAL A 105 -7.95 51.66 0.10
CA VAL A 105 -7.89 50.22 0.37
C VAL A 105 -6.67 49.92 1.22
N TYR A 106 -6.83 49.14 2.28
CA TYR A 106 -5.77 48.85 3.25
C TYR A 106 -5.85 47.41 3.74
N SER A 107 -4.72 46.88 4.21
CA SER A 107 -4.65 45.56 4.80
C SER A 107 -5.31 45.55 6.18
N THR A 108 -6.11 44.52 6.46
CA THR A 108 -6.59 44.22 7.83
C THR A 108 -5.76 43.15 8.51
N GLU A 109 -4.75 42.62 7.82
CA GLU A 109 -3.93 41.52 8.30
C GLU A 109 -2.44 41.89 8.31
N PRO A 110 -1.60 41.22 9.13
CA PRO A 110 -0.16 41.40 9.08
C PRO A 110 0.42 41.07 7.69
N PRO A 111 1.52 41.73 7.28
CA PRO A 111 2.22 41.38 6.05
C PRO A 111 2.64 39.90 6.04
N ILE A 112 2.68 39.29 4.86
CA ILE A 112 3.19 37.92 4.70
C ILE A 112 4.70 37.91 4.91
N GLU A 113 5.17 37.07 5.82
CA GLU A 113 6.58 36.78 6.03
C GLU A 113 6.97 35.49 5.30
N LYS A 114 8.03 35.56 4.48
CA LYS A 114 8.53 34.38 3.77
C LYS A 114 9.38 33.52 4.70
N ALA A 115 9.07 32.23 4.75
CA ALA A 115 9.79 31.26 5.57
C ALA A 115 10.06 29.97 4.79
N SER A 116 11.11 29.24 5.16
CA SER A 116 11.36 27.88 4.67
C SER A 116 10.54 26.83 5.42
N GLU A 117 10.14 27.15 6.64
CA GLU A 117 9.45 26.28 7.59
C GLU A 117 8.56 27.12 8.52
N LEU A 118 7.48 26.52 9.02
CA LEU A 118 6.58 27.13 10.01
C LEU A 118 6.21 26.10 11.06
N MET A 119 6.06 26.54 12.31
CA MET A 119 5.41 25.73 13.35
C MET A 119 3.90 25.94 13.25
N LEU A 120 3.15 24.86 13.08
CA LEU A 120 1.69 24.89 12.94
C LEU A 120 1.03 23.90 13.90
N GLU A 121 -0.08 24.32 14.50
CA GLU A 121 -0.95 23.48 15.30
C GLU A 121 -1.59 22.39 14.42
N VAL A 122 -1.53 21.15 14.88
CA VAL A 122 -2.07 19.99 14.18
C VAL A 122 -3.56 19.85 14.47
N GLN A 123 -4.35 19.80 13.40
CA GLN A 123 -5.73 19.34 13.43
C GLN A 123 -5.86 18.10 12.56
N SER A 124 -6.70 17.15 12.97
CA SER A 124 -6.92 15.91 12.23
C SER A 124 -8.30 15.91 11.59
N GLN A 125 -8.38 15.55 10.31
CA GLN A 125 -9.65 15.35 9.63
C GLN A 125 -9.60 14.08 8.78
N PRO A 126 -10.58 13.16 8.90
CA PRO A 126 -10.60 11.96 8.05
C PRO A 126 -11.00 12.30 6.62
N ASN A 127 -10.72 11.38 5.70
CA ASN A 127 -11.17 11.41 4.30
C ASN A 127 -10.63 12.61 3.48
N LEU A 128 -9.43 13.08 3.81
CA LEU A 128 -8.72 14.05 2.97
C LEU A 128 -7.98 13.37 1.81
N MET A 129 -7.95 12.04 1.75
CA MET A 129 -7.38 11.24 0.68
C MET A 129 -5.93 11.64 0.37
N GLY A 130 -5.08 11.63 1.40
CA GLY A 130 -3.66 11.92 1.22
C GLY A 130 -3.31 13.41 1.14
N TYR A 131 -4.29 14.30 1.37
CA TYR A 131 -4.08 15.74 1.43
C TYR A 131 -3.99 16.27 2.86
N CYS A 132 -3.34 17.41 3.00
CA CYS A 132 -3.47 18.31 4.14
C CYS A 132 -4.01 19.68 3.67
N LEU A 133 -4.69 20.38 4.55
CA LEU A 133 -5.23 21.71 4.30
C LEU A 133 -4.40 22.76 5.03
N VAL A 134 -4.06 23.84 4.33
CA VAL A 134 -3.38 25.00 4.91
C VAL A 134 -4.12 26.29 4.54
N SER A 135 -3.97 27.32 5.37
CA SER A 135 -4.55 28.63 5.07
C SER A 135 -3.84 29.33 3.90
N PRO A 136 -4.48 30.33 3.26
CA PRO A 136 -3.81 31.16 2.26
C PRO A 136 -2.55 31.85 2.80
N ARG A 137 -2.52 32.25 4.08
CA ARG A 137 -1.31 32.85 4.66
C ARG A 137 -0.15 31.86 4.69
N THR A 138 -0.40 30.63 5.13
CA THR A 138 0.60 29.55 5.14
C THR A 138 1.06 29.23 3.72
N GLN A 139 0.14 29.20 2.75
CA GLN A 139 0.46 29.04 1.34
C GLN A 139 1.50 30.06 0.88
N HIS A 140 1.24 31.34 1.13
CA HIS A 140 2.14 32.39 0.68
C HIS A 140 3.45 32.40 1.46
N SER A 141 3.41 32.15 2.76
CA SER A 141 4.60 32.14 3.63
C SER A 141 5.60 31.06 3.20
N LEU A 142 5.12 29.83 2.94
CA LEU A 142 5.93 28.69 2.48
C LEU A 142 6.04 28.58 0.94
N SER A 143 5.43 29.50 0.19
CA SER A 143 5.38 29.50 -1.28
C SER A 143 4.87 28.18 -1.87
N LEU A 144 3.76 27.69 -1.31
CA LEU A 144 3.06 26.47 -1.70
C LEU A 144 2.08 26.72 -2.84
N LYS A 145 1.81 25.66 -3.60
CA LYS A 145 0.73 25.54 -4.57
C LYS A 145 -0.11 24.31 -4.24
N THR A 146 -1.35 24.28 -4.72
CA THR A 146 -2.16 23.06 -4.65
C THR A 146 -1.41 21.90 -5.32
N ASN A 147 -1.45 20.73 -4.69
CA ASN A 147 -0.70 19.52 -5.02
C ASN A 147 0.82 19.55 -4.76
N ASP A 148 1.39 20.65 -4.25
CA ASP A 148 2.75 20.58 -3.71
C ASP A 148 2.77 19.60 -2.54
N VAL A 149 3.91 18.94 -2.33
CA VAL A 149 4.11 18.06 -1.18
C VAL A 149 4.74 18.85 -0.05
N VAL A 150 4.19 18.72 1.15
CA VAL A 150 4.80 19.22 2.38
C VAL A 150 5.28 18.04 3.22
N GLN A 151 6.36 18.29 3.95
CA GLN A 151 6.79 17.44 5.05
C GLN A 151 6.43 18.13 6.36
N PHE A 152 5.99 17.34 7.32
CA PHE A 152 5.75 17.81 8.67
C PHE A 152 6.47 16.89 9.66
N GLU A 153 7.21 17.51 10.57
CA GLU A 153 8.07 16.84 11.54
C GLU A 153 7.63 17.20 12.97
N ASP A 154 7.53 16.18 13.81
CA ASP A 154 7.37 16.31 15.25
C ASP A 154 8.75 16.46 15.89
N GLU A 155 9.10 17.68 16.31
CA GLU A 155 10.43 17.97 16.87
C GLU A 155 10.75 17.19 18.15
N LEU A 156 9.73 16.72 18.89
CA LEU A 156 9.93 15.99 20.14
C LEU A 156 10.31 14.52 19.89
N THR A 157 9.69 13.90 18.88
CA THR A 157 9.85 12.46 18.60
C THR A 157 10.74 12.18 17.39
N GLY A 158 10.97 13.18 16.53
CA GLY A 158 11.59 13.03 15.21
C GLY A 158 10.68 12.30 14.23
N ALA A 159 9.39 12.13 14.53
CA ALA A 159 8.43 11.51 13.64
C ALA A 159 8.16 12.44 12.45
N VAL A 160 8.15 11.89 11.24
CA VAL A 160 7.98 12.65 10.00
C VAL A 160 6.82 12.07 9.20
N GLY A 161 5.98 12.95 8.67
CA GLY A 161 4.96 12.62 7.68
C GLY A 161 5.05 13.52 6.45
N ALA A 162 4.31 13.14 5.41
CA ALA A 162 4.21 13.93 4.18
C ALA A 162 2.81 13.82 3.57
N ALA A 163 2.33 14.92 3.00
CA ALA A 163 1.03 14.98 2.35
C ALA A 163 1.03 15.98 1.18
N LYS A 164 0.07 15.83 0.27
CA LYS A 164 -0.20 16.85 -0.76
C LYS A 164 -0.97 18.01 -0.14
N VAL A 165 -0.68 19.23 -0.57
CA VAL A 165 -1.34 20.42 -0.05
C VAL A 165 -2.58 20.75 -0.85
N ASN A 166 -3.66 21.08 -0.15
CA ASN A 166 -4.76 21.87 -0.68
C ASN A 166 -4.94 23.14 0.14
N ILE A 167 -5.36 24.23 -0.50
CA ILE A 167 -5.51 25.53 0.14
C ILE A 167 -6.95 25.71 0.56
N SER A 168 -7.17 26.06 1.83
CA SER A 168 -8.51 26.24 2.38
C SER A 168 -8.60 27.54 3.17
N GLU A 169 -9.56 28.38 2.78
CA GLU A 169 -9.88 29.63 3.46
C GLU A 169 -10.52 29.44 4.85
N ASN A 170 -10.93 28.21 5.17
CA ASN A 170 -11.55 27.82 6.45
C ASN A 170 -10.53 27.34 7.50
N VAL A 171 -9.26 27.25 7.14
CA VAL A 171 -8.18 26.82 8.05
C VAL A 171 -7.56 28.05 8.70
N ASN A 172 -7.34 27.99 10.01
CA ASN A 172 -6.67 29.06 10.75
C ASN A 172 -5.22 29.22 10.30
N ASP A 173 -4.71 30.45 10.37
CA ASP A 173 -3.36 30.80 9.91
C ASP A 173 -2.22 30.12 10.70
N ASN A 174 -2.49 29.69 11.93
CA ASN A 174 -1.55 28.97 12.79
C ASN A 174 -1.74 27.45 12.77
N ALA A 175 -2.60 26.91 11.91
CA ALA A 175 -2.96 25.50 11.92
C ALA A 175 -2.72 24.81 10.57
N ILE A 176 -2.54 23.51 10.63
CA ILE A 176 -2.56 22.58 9.50
C ILE A 176 -3.58 21.47 9.79
N VAL A 177 -4.47 21.20 8.83
CA VAL A 177 -5.40 20.07 8.93
C VAL A 177 -4.81 18.90 8.14
N ILE A 178 -4.45 17.83 8.82
CA ILE A 178 -3.81 16.64 8.23
C ILE A 178 -4.84 15.52 8.13
N ASP A 179 -4.78 14.73 7.05
CA ASP A 179 -5.56 13.50 6.95
C ASP A 179 -5.27 12.61 8.16
N SER A 180 -6.32 12.18 8.88
CA SER A 180 -6.18 11.30 10.05
C SER A 180 -5.37 10.03 9.73
N GLU A 181 -5.48 9.48 8.52
CA GLU A 181 -4.71 8.30 8.12
C GLU A 181 -3.21 8.60 8.01
N ILE A 182 -2.84 9.77 7.49
CA ILE A 182 -1.42 10.16 7.40
C ILE A 182 -0.88 10.50 8.78
N LEU A 183 -1.67 11.19 9.61
CA LEU A 183 -1.26 11.57 10.96
C LEU A 183 -0.95 10.33 11.81
N GLU A 184 -1.83 9.33 11.78
CA GLU A 184 -1.58 8.07 12.47
C GLU A 184 -0.41 7.29 11.85
N ALA A 185 -0.32 7.24 10.52
CA ALA A 185 0.77 6.54 9.82
C ALA A 185 2.15 7.15 10.08
N SER A 186 2.22 8.46 10.29
CA SER A 186 3.46 9.18 10.60
C SER A 186 3.88 9.06 12.06
N GLY A 187 2.97 8.60 12.95
CA GLY A 187 3.26 8.45 14.38
C GLY A 187 3.39 9.78 15.13
N ILE A 188 2.85 10.86 14.58
CA ILE A 188 2.90 12.19 15.16
C ILE A 188 1.87 12.29 16.29
N GLY A 189 2.36 12.59 17.49
CA GLY A 189 1.52 12.75 18.69
C GLY A 189 1.52 14.18 19.25
N SER A 190 2.39 15.05 18.74
CA SER A 190 2.51 16.43 19.19
C SER A 190 1.36 17.33 18.70
N PHE A 191 1.05 18.35 19.49
CA PHE A 191 0.05 19.37 19.15
C PHE A 191 0.50 20.32 18.05
N GLU A 192 1.81 20.46 17.86
CA GLU A 192 2.41 21.30 16.82
C GLU A 192 3.43 20.47 16.04
N VAL A 193 3.56 20.81 14.76
CA VAL A 193 4.56 20.23 13.86
C VAL A 193 5.26 21.31 13.08
N LYS A 194 6.50 21.01 12.73
CA LYS A 194 7.31 21.82 11.85
C LYS A 194 6.98 21.47 10.40
N VAL A 195 6.33 22.39 9.69
CA VAL A 195 5.88 22.20 8.30
C VAL A 195 6.82 22.89 7.33
N SER A 196 7.29 22.16 6.32
CA SER A 196 8.14 22.70 5.26
C SER A 196 7.71 22.17 3.88
N LYS A 197 7.99 22.95 2.84
CA LYS A 197 7.78 22.51 1.46
C LYS A 197 8.82 21.45 1.11
N ASN A 198 8.37 20.28 0.67
CA ASN A 198 9.30 19.27 0.17
C ASN A 198 9.91 19.73 -1.17
N GLN A 199 11.23 19.84 -1.20
CA GLN A 199 11.99 20.20 -2.41
C GLN A 199 12.57 18.97 -3.11
N ARG A 200 12.52 17.80 -2.46
CA ARG A 200 13.10 16.57 -3.00
C ARG A 200 12.16 15.96 -4.05
N GLN A 201 12.74 15.27 -5.02
CA GLN A 201 11.98 14.55 -6.01
C GLN A 201 11.18 13.41 -5.36
N ILE A 202 9.87 13.34 -5.65
CA ILE A 202 9.03 12.19 -5.28
C ILE A 202 9.30 11.07 -6.28
N ILE A 203 9.72 9.91 -5.79
CA ILE A 203 10.16 8.80 -6.64
C ILE A 203 8.98 7.87 -6.95
N PRO A 204 8.71 7.51 -8.23
CA PRO A 204 7.71 6.50 -8.54
C PRO A 204 8.22 5.10 -8.17
N LEU A 205 7.42 4.34 -7.41
CA LEU A 205 7.73 2.95 -7.06
C LEU A 205 7.51 2.02 -8.26
N GLN A 206 8.45 1.11 -8.49
CA GLN A 206 8.37 0.08 -9.52
C GLN A 206 7.65 -1.17 -8.99
N ASN A 207 8.08 -1.65 -7.82
CA ASN A 207 7.52 -2.83 -7.17
C ASN A 207 7.24 -2.52 -5.71
N VAL A 208 6.10 -2.97 -5.20
CA VAL A 208 5.73 -2.84 -3.79
C VAL A 208 5.17 -4.15 -3.28
N THR A 209 5.74 -4.66 -2.20
CA THR A 209 5.15 -5.75 -1.41
C THR A 209 4.29 -5.12 -0.32
N LEU A 210 2.97 -5.22 -0.48
CA LEU A 210 1.98 -4.74 0.48
C LEU A 210 1.64 -5.85 1.46
N GLY A 211 1.83 -5.55 2.74
CA GLY A 211 1.29 -6.31 3.84
C GLY A 211 -0.18 -5.97 4.05
N ILE A 212 -1.04 -6.98 4.03
CA ILE A 212 -2.50 -6.89 4.13
C ILE A 212 -2.95 -7.49 5.45
N SER A 213 -3.84 -6.79 6.17
CA SER A 213 -4.51 -7.28 7.39
C SER A 213 -5.95 -6.78 7.46
N PRO A 214 -6.89 -7.53 8.05
CA PRO A 214 -8.18 -6.97 8.43
C PRO A 214 -7.99 -5.82 9.43
N ILE A 215 -8.77 -4.75 9.31
CA ILE A 215 -8.81 -3.71 10.35
C ILE A 215 -9.57 -4.25 11.57
N SER A 216 -10.64 -5.01 11.35
CA SER A 216 -11.39 -5.66 12.43
C SER A 216 -12.13 -6.93 11.96
N GLY A 217 -12.17 -7.96 12.82
CA GLY A 217 -13.16 -9.06 12.80
C GLY A 217 -13.17 -10.06 11.63
N GLU A 218 -12.62 -9.72 10.46
CA GLU A 218 -12.67 -10.56 9.26
C GLU A 218 -11.58 -11.64 9.22
N ASN A 219 -11.85 -12.72 8.47
CA ASN A 219 -10.84 -13.71 8.16
C ASN A 219 -9.79 -13.09 7.22
N MET A 220 -8.51 -13.21 7.58
CA MET A 220 -7.38 -12.73 6.78
C MET A 220 -7.44 -13.15 5.31
N TRP A 221 -7.99 -14.34 5.03
CA TRP A 221 -8.11 -14.84 3.66
C TRP A 221 -9.18 -14.14 2.83
N GLU A 222 -10.32 -13.80 3.44
CA GLU A 222 -11.38 -13.02 2.80
C GLU A 222 -10.85 -11.64 2.43
N VAL A 223 -10.13 -10.99 3.36
CA VAL A 223 -9.52 -9.66 3.16
C VAL A 223 -8.52 -9.69 2.00
N ILE A 224 -7.68 -10.72 1.91
CA ILE A 224 -6.71 -10.87 0.82
C ILE A 224 -7.41 -11.16 -0.50
N SER A 225 -8.46 -11.97 -0.49
CA SER A 225 -9.25 -12.25 -1.69
C SER A 225 -9.95 -10.98 -2.19
N ALA A 226 -10.56 -10.20 -1.29
CA ALA A 226 -11.15 -8.91 -1.59
C ALA A 226 -10.12 -7.92 -2.13
N ALA A 227 -8.92 -7.85 -1.53
CA ALA A 227 -7.82 -7.01 -2.04
C ALA A 227 -7.39 -7.40 -3.46
N ARG A 228 -7.40 -8.70 -3.79
CA ARG A 228 -7.06 -9.22 -5.11
C ARG A 228 -8.12 -8.88 -6.15
N GLU A 229 -9.39 -9.07 -5.82
CA GLU A 229 -10.52 -8.74 -6.69
C GLU A 229 -10.61 -7.23 -6.95
N ASN A 230 -10.16 -6.41 -5.99
CA ASN A 230 -10.20 -4.95 -6.07
C ASN A 230 -8.82 -4.30 -6.24
N ILE A 231 -7.92 -4.94 -7.00
CA ILE A 231 -6.54 -4.45 -7.14
C ILE A 231 -6.45 -3.07 -7.79
N ASP A 232 -7.27 -2.79 -8.81
CA ASP A 232 -7.28 -1.50 -9.51
C ASP A 232 -7.86 -0.38 -8.64
N PRO A 233 -8.99 -0.58 -7.93
CA PRO A 233 -9.44 0.34 -6.88
C PRO A 233 -8.39 0.56 -5.78
N LEU A 234 -7.76 -0.51 -5.26
CA LEU A 234 -6.71 -0.43 -4.24
C LEU A 234 -5.55 0.44 -4.71
N LYS A 235 -5.08 0.20 -5.93
CA LYS A 235 -3.99 0.96 -6.54
C LYS A 235 -4.38 2.42 -6.75
N SER A 236 -5.61 2.68 -7.20
CA SER A 236 -6.14 4.04 -7.39
C SER A 236 -6.24 4.80 -6.07
N TRP A 237 -6.67 4.12 -5.01
CA TRP A 237 -6.69 4.69 -3.65
C TRP A 237 -5.27 4.99 -3.15
N LEU A 238 -4.33 4.06 -3.31
CA LEU A 238 -2.94 4.23 -2.87
C LEU A 238 -2.20 5.38 -3.58
N LYS A 239 -2.52 5.68 -4.85
CA LYS A 239 -1.95 6.84 -5.58
C LYS A 239 -2.24 8.18 -4.92
N ASN A 240 -3.25 8.24 -4.06
CA ASN A 240 -3.60 9.47 -3.38
C ASN A 240 -2.58 9.85 -2.29
N TYR A 241 -1.78 8.90 -1.81
CA TYR A 241 -0.89 9.09 -0.67
C TYR A 241 0.57 9.25 -1.10
N ILE A 242 1.30 10.09 -0.35
CA ILE A 242 2.76 10.12 -0.42
C ILE A 242 3.29 8.98 0.43
N ILE A 243 4.12 8.14 -0.18
CA ILE A 243 4.64 6.93 0.42
C ILE A 243 5.99 7.19 1.06
N PHE A 244 6.14 6.82 2.33
CA PHE A 244 7.38 6.92 3.09
C PHE A 244 7.60 5.66 3.93
N LYS A 245 8.81 5.50 4.46
CA LYS A 245 9.18 4.30 5.20
C LYS A 245 8.29 4.10 6.43
N GLY A 246 7.74 2.90 6.57
CA GLY A 246 6.93 2.52 7.73
C GLY A 246 5.47 2.97 7.66
N ILE A 247 5.04 3.61 6.57
CA ILE A 247 3.65 4.02 6.38
C ILE A 247 2.69 2.83 6.49
N LYS A 248 1.62 3.01 7.26
CA LYS A 248 0.50 2.08 7.40
C LYS A 248 -0.79 2.84 7.13
N LEU A 249 -1.57 2.38 6.17
CA LEU A 249 -2.79 3.05 5.73
C LEU A 249 -3.98 2.11 5.93
N ARG A 250 -5.15 2.66 6.28
CA ARG A 250 -6.38 1.88 6.38
C ARG A 250 -7.35 2.27 5.27
N TRP A 251 -7.70 1.29 4.46
CA TRP A 251 -8.75 1.41 3.47
C TRP A 251 -10.07 0.94 4.07
N ASN A 252 -10.72 1.85 4.77
CA ASN A 252 -11.91 1.57 5.59
C ASN A 252 -13.10 1.04 4.77
N GLU A 253 -13.23 1.41 3.49
CA GLU A 253 -14.33 1.00 2.60
C GLU A 253 -14.43 -0.52 2.43
N VAL A 254 -13.30 -1.22 2.54
CA VAL A 254 -13.19 -2.67 2.37
C VAL A 254 -12.53 -3.36 3.57
N ASN A 255 -12.43 -2.67 4.71
CA ASN A 255 -11.87 -3.21 5.97
C ASN A 255 -10.40 -3.69 5.86
N ILE A 256 -9.59 -3.04 5.00
CA ILE A 256 -8.22 -3.47 4.71
C ILE A 256 -7.17 -2.52 5.31
N GLY A 257 -6.32 -3.04 6.19
CA GLY A 257 -5.06 -2.40 6.59
C GLY A 257 -3.94 -2.75 5.61
N CYS A 258 -3.22 -1.75 5.13
CA CYS A 258 -2.09 -1.86 4.22
C CYS A 258 -0.81 -1.35 4.87
N SER A 259 0.27 -2.13 4.77
CA SER A 259 1.61 -1.74 5.21
C SER A 259 2.62 -2.01 4.10
N ILE A 260 3.66 -1.20 3.97
CA ILE A 260 4.71 -1.46 2.99
C ILE A 260 5.78 -2.32 3.63
N LEU A 261 5.87 -3.58 3.19
CA LEU A 261 6.85 -4.55 3.69
C LEU A 261 8.19 -4.43 2.97
N ASP A 262 8.13 -4.21 1.65
CA ASP A 262 9.30 -4.08 0.78
C ASP A 262 8.93 -3.27 -0.47
N CYS A 263 9.88 -2.56 -1.06
CA CYS A 263 9.65 -1.79 -2.29
C CYS A 263 10.93 -1.49 -3.07
N VAL A 264 10.75 -1.21 -4.36
CA VAL A 264 11.82 -0.82 -5.27
C VAL A 264 11.48 0.53 -5.90
N PRO A 265 12.32 1.56 -5.74
CA PRO A 265 13.52 1.61 -4.89
C PRO A 265 13.19 1.59 -3.39
N ASP A 266 14.17 1.20 -2.57
CA ASP A 266 14.07 1.17 -1.10
C ASP A 266 13.96 2.59 -0.53
N LEU A 267 13.09 2.77 0.47
CA LEU A 267 12.77 4.06 1.09
C LEU A 267 13.67 4.36 2.29
N LYS A 268 14.99 4.24 2.13
CA LYS A 268 15.93 4.56 3.22
C LYS A 268 16.10 6.07 3.38
N GLY A 269 16.14 6.54 4.63
CA GLY A 269 16.20 7.97 4.97
C GLY A 269 14.88 8.68 4.67
N ASP A 270 14.93 9.97 4.33
CA ASP A 270 13.75 10.79 4.04
C ASP A 270 13.45 10.82 2.53
N ILE A 271 13.42 9.63 1.93
CA ILE A 271 12.94 9.41 0.57
C ILE A 271 11.41 9.35 0.61
N LEU A 272 10.78 10.18 -0.21
CA LEU A 272 9.35 10.15 -0.45
C LEU A 272 9.07 9.56 -1.83
N ALA A 273 8.01 8.77 -1.92
CA ALA A 273 7.64 8.05 -3.12
C ALA A 273 6.15 8.14 -3.42
N THR A 274 5.77 7.65 -4.60
CA THR A 274 4.37 7.53 -5.00
C THR A 274 4.15 6.21 -5.72
N ILE A 275 2.94 5.68 -5.58
CA ILE A 275 2.45 4.60 -6.42
C ILE A 275 1.93 5.21 -7.73
N THR A 276 2.10 4.50 -8.84
CA THR A 276 1.67 4.92 -10.18
C THR A 276 0.93 3.78 -10.88
N ASP A 277 0.34 4.05 -12.05
CA ASP A 277 -0.26 3.02 -12.91
C ASP A 277 0.71 1.90 -13.31
N ASN A 278 2.01 2.17 -13.32
CA ASN A 278 3.02 1.18 -13.71
C ASN A 278 3.61 0.40 -12.52
N THR A 279 3.20 0.72 -11.30
CA THR A 279 3.70 0.03 -10.10
C THR A 279 3.12 -1.38 -10.00
N THR A 280 3.97 -2.39 -9.85
CA THR A 280 3.55 -3.77 -9.59
C THR A 280 3.32 -3.97 -8.10
N LEU A 281 2.14 -4.46 -7.72
CA LEU A 281 1.79 -4.75 -6.32
C LEU A 281 1.88 -6.26 -6.07
N THR A 282 2.55 -6.66 -5.00
CA THR A 282 2.54 -8.02 -4.47
C THR A 282 1.87 -8.00 -3.11
N LEU A 283 0.81 -8.79 -2.92
CA LEU A 283 0.08 -8.82 -1.66
C LEU A 283 0.62 -9.94 -0.77
N ARG A 284 0.84 -9.63 0.51
CA ARG A 284 1.20 -10.62 1.54
C ARG A 284 0.33 -10.43 2.76
N PRO A 285 -0.23 -11.50 3.34
CA PRO A 285 -0.81 -11.41 4.67
C PRO A 285 0.19 -10.87 5.68
N THR A 286 -0.30 -10.05 6.60
CA THR A 286 0.46 -9.67 7.81
C THR A 286 -0.11 -10.44 8.98
N GLY A 287 0.67 -11.41 9.47
CA GLY A 287 0.23 -12.36 10.49
C GLY A 287 0.32 -13.80 10.00
N LEU A 288 0.15 -14.76 10.92
CA LEU A 288 0.18 -16.17 10.62
C LEU A 288 -1.17 -16.61 10.05
N ILE A 289 -1.22 -16.99 8.78
CA ILE A 289 -2.39 -17.64 8.19
C ILE A 289 -2.26 -19.16 8.35
N PRO A 290 -3.26 -19.85 8.91
CA PRO A 290 -3.36 -21.30 8.78
C PRO A 290 -3.79 -21.66 7.35
N PHE A 291 -3.04 -22.55 6.70
CA PHE A 291 -3.36 -23.04 5.35
C PHE A 291 -3.08 -24.53 5.22
N ASN A 292 -3.99 -25.23 4.56
CA ASN A 292 -3.83 -26.63 4.20
C ASN A 292 -2.78 -26.78 3.11
N ALA A 293 -2.22 -27.97 2.94
CA ALA A 293 -1.23 -28.22 1.91
C ALA A 293 -1.40 -29.59 1.23
N VAL A 294 -1.11 -29.63 -0.07
CA VAL A 294 -1.02 -30.86 -0.85
C VAL A 294 0.37 -30.89 -1.51
N LEU A 295 1.22 -31.81 -1.07
CA LEU A 295 2.51 -32.05 -1.69
C LEU A 295 2.34 -33.10 -2.79
N ILE A 296 2.67 -32.77 -4.03
CA ILE A 296 2.60 -33.68 -5.18
C ILE A 296 4.03 -33.93 -5.63
N ILE A 297 4.49 -35.18 -5.52
CA ILE A 297 5.91 -35.51 -5.66
C ILE A 297 6.11 -36.57 -6.74
N ASP A 298 6.92 -36.20 -7.73
CA ASP A 298 7.34 -37.08 -8.81
C ASP A 298 8.31 -38.15 -8.31
N ILE A 299 8.04 -39.41 -8.67
CA ILE A 299 8.90 -40.56 -8.40
C ILE A 299 9.21 -41.35 -9.68
N SER A 300 9.13 -40.69 -10.84
CA SER A 300 9.44 -41.29 -12.14
C SER A 300 10.91 -41.70 -12.25
N ARG A 301 11.24 -42.45 -13.31
CA ARG A 301 12.61 -42.97 -13.52
C ARG A 301 13.65 -41.84 -13.64
N SER A 302 13.30 -40.68 -14.19
CA SER A 302 14.20 -39.53 -14.28
C SER A 302 14.65 -39.04 -12.90
N MET A 303 13.78 -39.15 -11.89
CA MET A 303 14.06 -38.77 -10.51
C MET A 303 15.14 -39.63 -9.82
N MET A 304 15.63 -40.68 -10.50
CA MET A 304 16.79 -41.47 -10.06
C MET A 304 18.13 -40.81 -10.32
N ALA A 305 18.18 -39.76 -11.15
CA ALA A 305 19.41 -39.04 -11.47
C ALA A 305 20.10 -38.50 -10.20
N ARG A 306 21.42 -38.71 -10.11
CA ARG A 306 22.27 -38.35 -8.96
C ARG A 306 23.01 -37.04 -9.22
N ASP A 307 22.26 -35.96 -9.31
CA ASP A 307 22.77 -34.66 -9.73
C ASP A 307 22.32 -33.49 -8.85
N VAL A 308 21.63 -33.76 -7.73
CA VAL A 308 21.36 -32.73 -6.73
C VAL A 308 22.58 -32.62 -5.81
N TYR A 309 23.28 -31.48 -5.89
CA TYR A 309 24.42 -31.20 -5.04
C TYR A 309 23.97 -30.89 -3.61
N VAL A 310 24.66 -31.48 -2.63
CA VAL A 310 24.36 -31.27 -1.22
C VAL A 310 25.30 -30.20 -0.65
N THR A 311 24.74 -29.06 -0.29
CA THR A 311 25.42 -27.97 0.42
C THR A 311 24.43 -27.24 1.34
N ASN A 312 24.93 -26.58 2.40
CA ASN A 312 24.14 -25.71 3.28
C ASN A 312 22.90 -26.36 3.96
N ILE A 313 22.89 -27.68 4.13
CA ILE A 313 21.73 -28.41 4.66
C ILE A 313 21.72 -28.63 6.18
N ALA A 314 22.80 -28.26 6.89
CA ALA A 314 22.97 -28.58 8.31
C ALA A 314 21.80 -28.09 9.19
N PRO A 315 21.27 -26.86 9.03
CA PRO A 315 20.12 -26.40 9.81
C PRO A 315 18.87 -27.26 9.61
N ALA A 316 18.63 -27.73 8.38
CA ALA A 316 17.48 -28.59 8.07
C ALA A 316 17.62 -29.99 8.71
N ILE A 317 18.83 -30.56 8.71
CA ILE A 317 19.11 -31.83 9.40
C ILE A 317 18.86 -31.68 10.90
N GLU A 318 19.37 -30.61 11.51
CA GLU A 318 19.19 -30.36 12.95
C GLU A 318 17.71 -30.18 13.31
N GLY A 319 16.94 -29.46 12.49
CA GLY A 319 15.50 -29.31 12.66
C GLY A 319 14.76 -30.64 12.70
N ILE A 320 15.01 -31.54 11.74
CA ILE A 320 14.37 -32.87 11.74
C ILE A 320 14.84 -33.73 12.92
N LYS A 321 16.13 -33.70 13.25
CA LYS A 321 16.67 -34.47 14.40
C LYS A 321 16.08 -34.04 15.73
N ALA A 322 15.75 -32.76 15.88
CA ALA A 322 15.06 -32.25 17.07
C ALA A 322 13.59 -32.70 17.13
N ALA A 323 12.96 -32.88 15.97
CA ALA A 323 11.55 -33.27 15.87
C ALA A 323 11.31 -34.79 15.91
N MET A 324 12.26 -35.60 15.45
CA MET A 324 12.09 -37.05 15.21
C MET A 324 13.28 -37.87 15.73
N GLU A 325 12.97 -38.97 16.44
CA GLU A 325 13.95 -39.87 17.05
C GLU A 325 14.07 -41.22 16.31
N SER A 326 13.15 -41.53 15.39
CA SER A 326 13.17 -42.74 14.55
C SER A 326 14.54 -43.06 13.95
N LYS A 327 15.01 -44.29 14.18
CA LYS A 327 16.28 -44.80 13.65
C LYS A 327 16.34 -44.77 12.13
N GLU A 328 15.24 -45.11 11.45
CA GLU A 328 15.13 -45.10 9.99
C GLU A 328 15.32 -43.69 9.42
N ILE A 329 14.74 -42.68 10.07
CA ILE A 329 14.92 -41.27 9.69
C ILE A 329 16.37 -40.84 9.94
N GLN A 330 16.97 -41.22 11.08
CA GLN A 330 18.37 -40.92 11.34
C GLN A 330 19.31 -41.57 10.31
N GLU A 331 19.01 -42.78 9.84
CA GLU A 331 19.76 -43.44 8.75
C GLU A 331 19.54 -42.77 7.40
N PHE A 332 18.32 -42.31 7.11
CA PHE A 332 18.01 -41.53 5.92
C PHE A 332 18.81 -40.21 5.89
N LEU A 333 18.84 -39.46 7.00
CA LEU A 333 19.59 -38.20 7.10
C LEU A 333 21.10 -38.38 6.88
N LYS A 334 21.68 -39.54 7.22
CA LYS A 334 23.10 -39.84 6.96
C LYS A 334 23.45 -39.92 5.47
N LYS A 335 22.47 -40.03 4.58
CA LYS A 335 22.67 -40.01 3.11
C LYS A 335 23.06 -38.61 2.61
N PHE A 336 22.78 -37.57 3.37
CA PHE A 336 23.03 -36.18 2.99
C PHE A 336 24.34 -35.69 3.60
N LYS A 337 25.44 -36.01 2.92
CA LYS A 337 26.77 -35.50 3.28
C LYS A 337 27.05 -34.25 2.47
N ASP A 338 27.68 -33.26 3.09
CA ASP A 338 28.10 -32.06 2.38
C ASP A 338 29.09 -32.41 1.26
N GLY A 339 28.96 -31.77 0.10
CA GLY A 339 29.86 -31.93 -1.04
C GLY A 339 29.63 -33.14 -1.95
N ILE A 340 28.51 -33.87 -1.81
CA ILE A 340 28.18 -35.00 -2.69
C ILE A 340 26.89 -34.78 -3.49
N ASN A 341 26.74 -35.50 -4.59
CA ASN A 341 25.50 -35.56 -5.34
C ASN A 341 24.61 -36.73 -4.89
N ILE A 342 23.33 -36.44 -4.70
CA ILE A 342 22.30 -37.39 -4.29
C ILE A 342 21.19 -37.52 -5.35
N PRO A 343 20.40 -38.61 -5.32
CA PRO A 343 19.24 -38.73 -6.19
C PRO A 343 18.19 -37.62 -5.95
N ARG A 344 17.58 -37.11 -7.02
CA ARG A 344 16.49 -36.10 -6.95
C ARG A 344 15.36 -36.52 -6.02
N ARG A 345 14.88 -37.77 -6.11
CA ARG A 345 13.82 -38.30 -5.22
C ARG A 345 14.19 -38.32 -3.74
N ILE A 346 15.47 -38.51 -3.42
CA ILE A 346 15.95 -38.50 -2.03
C ILE A 346 15.88 -37.07 -1.49
N SER A 347 16.27 -36.09 -2.30
CA SER A 347 16.11 -34.67 -1.98
C SER A 347 14.64 -34.28 -1.82
N ALA A 348 13.76 -34.76 -2.72
CA ALA A 348 12.32 -34.52 -2.64
C ALA A 348 11.68 -35.09 -1.37
N ALA A 349 12.05 -36.33 -0.99
CA ALA A 349 11.60 -36.94 0.25
C ALA A 349 12.03 -36.12 1.48
N PHE A 350 13.27 -35.62 1.51
CA PHE A 350 13.74 -34.76 2.62
C PHE A 350 12.97 -33.45 2.69
N ALA A 351 12.75 -32.79 1.55
CA ALA A 351 11.95 -31.57 1.49
C ALA A 351 10.52 -31.78 2.00
N ALA A 352 9.88 -32.89 1.64
CA ALA A 352 8.55 -33.24 2.12
C ALA A 352 8.51 -33.51 3.63
N VAL A 353 9.46 -34.28 4.17
CA VAL A 353 9.54 -34.53 5.62
C VAL A 353 9.80 -33.23 6.39
N LEU A 354 10.70 -32.37 5.88
CA LEU A 354 10.96 -31.07 6.48
C LEU A 354 9.69 -30.21 6.50
N PHE A 355 8.96 -30.15 5.39
CA PHE A 355 7.71 -29.40 5.29
C PHE A 355 6.67 -29.87 6.31
N LEU A 356 6.47 -31.19 6.45
CA LEU A 356 5.57 -31.74 7.46
C LEU A 356 6.02 -31.39 8.88
N SER A 357 7.30 -31.53 9.17
CA SER A 357 7.86 -31.18 10.48
C SER A 357 7.62 -29.72 10.84
N GLU A 358 7.80 -28.81 9.88
CA GLU A 358 7.55 -27.38 10.05
C GLU A 358 6.06 -27.08 10.26
N LYS A 359 5.18 -27.76 9.51
CA LYS A 359 3.73 -27.66 9.66
C LYS A 359 3.24 -28.12 11.03
N VAL A 360 3.68 -29.28 11.50
CA VAL A 360 3.39 -29.77 12.87
C VAL A 360 3.95 -28.82 13.91
N GLY A 361 5.16 -28.30 13.72
CA GLY A 361 5.76 -27.33 14.64
C GLY A 361 4.95 -26.04 14.82
N ARG A 362 4.15 -25.63 13.82
CA ARG A 362 3.23 -24.49 13.93
C ARG A 362 1.97 -24.80 14.73
N GLY A 363 1.49 -26.04 14.71
CA GLY A 363 0.39 -26.50 15.57
C GLY A 363 -1.00 -25.91 15.26
N PHE A 364 -1.22 -25.36 14.06
CA PHE A 364 -2.45 -24.64 13.72
C PHE A 364 -3.62 -25.50 13.23
N GLY A 365 -3.51 -26.83 13.27
CA GLY A 365 -4.58 -27.73 12.79
C GLY A 365 -4.74 -27.78 11.27
N GLU A 366 -3.75 -27.27 10.55
CA GLU A 366 -3.61 -27.38 9.09
C GLU A 366 -3.55 -28.86 8.67
N LYS A 367 -4.21 -29.17 7.56
CA LYS A 367 -4.27 -30.50 6.96
C LYS A 367 -3.22 -30.61 5.86
N VAL A 368 -2.39 -31.64 5.90
CA VAL A 368 -1.35 -31.88 4.87
C VAL A 368 -1.49 -33.25 4.24
N SER A 369 -1.70 -33.29 2.93
CA SER A 369 -1.72 -34.53 2.15
C SER A 369 -0.49 -34.64 1.27
N VAL A 370 -0.07 -35.88 0.99
CA VAL A 370 1.06 -36.17 0.10
C VAL A 370 0.59 -37.13 -0.98
N ILE A 371 0.72 -36.70 -2.23
CA ILE A 371 0.47 -37.49 -3.43
C ILE A 371 1.83 -37.80 -4.05
N ARG A 372 2.10 -39.07 -4.31
CA ARG A 372 3.22 -39.48 -5.16
C ARG A 372 2.70 -39.87 -6.54
N PHE A 373 3.49 -39.65 -7.58
CA PHE A 373 3.10 -40.06 -8.92
C PHE A 373 4.28 -40.55 -9.76
N ALA A 374 4.01 -41.53 -10.62
CA ALA A 374 4.86 -41.90 -11.74
C ALA A 374 4.00 -42.56 -12.83
N ASP A 375 3.79 -43.87 -12.75
CA ASP A 375 2.88 -44.59 -13.64
C ASP A 375 1.41 -44.33 -13.28
N GLU A 376 1.13 -44.27 -11.98
CA GLU A 376 -0.17 -43.93 -11.39
C GLU A 376 0.02 -42.85 -10.32
N ALA A 377 -1.04 -42.12 -9.99
CA ALA A 377 -1.07 -41.22 -8.85
C ALA A 377 -1.59 -41.93 -7.60
N GLN A 378 -0.88 -41.80 -6.48
CA GLN A 378 -1.28 -42.40 -5.21
C GLN A 378 -1.23 -41.38 -4.08
N LEU A 379 -2.35 -41.25 -3.38
CA LEU A 379 -2.45 -40.53 -2.10
C LEU A 379 -1.88 -41.39 -0.98
N LEU A 380 -0.93 -40.86 -0.22
CA LEU A 380 -0.31 -41.58 0.89
C LEU A 380 -1.27 -41.64 2.09
N PRO A 381 -1.46 -42.82 2.70
CA PRO A 381 -2.25 -42.94 3.92
C PRO A 381 -1.47 -42.42 5.13
N PHE A 382 -2.14 -41.66 5.99
CA PHE A 382 -1.57 -41.19 7.27
C PHE A 382 -2.52 -41.61 8.39
N GLY A 383 -2.08 -42.56 9.22
CA GLY A 383 -2.95 -43.21 10.21
C GLY A 383 -4.19 -43.82 9.55
N ASP A 384 -5.36 -43.52 10.09
CA ASP A 384 -6.66 -43.96 9.56
C ASP A 384 -7.18 -43.08 8.40
N GLY A 385 -6.42 -42.07 7.98
CA GLY A 385 -6.82 -41.08 7.00
C GLY A 385 -5.84 -40.94 5.83
N TRP A 386 -6.00 -39.84 5.10
CA TRP A 386 -5.22 -39.50 3.90
C TRP A 386 -4.58 -38.11 3.98
N TYR A 387 -4.59 -37.52 5.18
CA TYR A 387 -3.92 -36.29 5.52
C TYR A 387 -3.35 -36.39 6.93
N MET A 388 -2.30 -35.62 7.19
CA MET A 388 -1.78 -35.38 8.53
C MET A 388 -2.41 -34.10 9.10
N ASP A 389 -2.86 -34.16 10.34
CA ASP A 389 -3.34 -32.98 11.07
C ASP A 389 -2.20 -32.36 11.88
N SER A 390 -1.81 -31.13 11.57
CA SER A 390 -0.72 -30.44 12.26
C SER A 390 -1.03 -30.06 13.73
N ALA A 391 -2.29 -30.12 14.19
CA ALA A 391 -2.64 -29.97 15.60
C ALA A 391 -2.45 -31.27 16.41
N SER A 392 -2.33 -32.41 15.74
CA SER A 392 -2.02 -33.68 16.41
C SER A 392 -0.56 -33.65 16.88
N GLY A 393 -0.33 -33.16 18.09
CA GLY A 393 1.00 -33.18 18.75
C GLY A 393 1.54 -34.58 19.06
N GLU A 394 0.93 -35.62 18.48
CA GLU A 394 1.37 -37.00 18.59
C GLU A 394 2.62 -37.20 17.75
N LYS A 395 3.79 -37.12 18.40
CA LYS A 395 5.10 -37.40 17.78
C LYS A 395 5.12 -38.68 16.95
N GLY A 396 4.29 -39.68 17.29
CA GLY A 396 4.15 -40.94 16.55
C GLY A 396 3.64 -40.77 15.11
N LEU A 397 2.64 -39.91 14.87
CA LEU A 397 2.06 -39.72 13.54
C LEU A 397 3.03 -39.04 12.57
N LEU A 398 3.76 -38.03 13.05
CA LEU A 398 4.79 -37.36 12.25
C LEU A 398 5.93 -38.31 11.88
N GLU A 399 6.38 -39.15 12.82
CA GLU A 399 7.40 -40.16 12.54
C GLU A 399 6.91 -41.23 11.56
N GLU A 400 5.67 -41.70 11.69
CA GLU A 400 5.07 -42.67 10.78
C GLU A 400 4.96 -42.09 9.36
N ALA A 401 4.45 -40.86 9.24
CA ALA A 401 4.37 -40.13 7.99
C ALA A 401 5.76 -39.96 7.34
N ALA A 402 6.76 -39.60 8.13
CA ALA A 402 8.14 -39.44 7.65
C ALA A 402 8.72 -40.77 7.14
N ARG A 403 8.52 -41.87 7.86
CA ARG A 403 8.96 -43.22 7.43
C ARG A 403 8.28 -43.60 6.12
N LEU A 404 6.98 -43.37 6.02
CA LEU A 404 6.21 -43.68 4.83
C LEU A 404 6.69 -42.88 3.62
N ILE A 405 6.99 -41.59 3.78
CA ILE A 405 7.56 -40.75 2.72
C ILE A 405 8.93 -41.27 2.29
N VAL A 406 9.83 -41.56 3.23
CA VAL A 406 11.16 -42.09 2.90
C VAL A 406 11.05 -43.41 2.13
N ASP A 407 10.13 -44.29 2.53
CA ASP A 407 9.92 -45.58 1.87
C ASP A 407 9.27 -45.42 0.48
N ARG A 408 8.11 -44.74 0.41
CA ARG A 408 7.27 -44.65 -0.79
C ARG A 408 7.74 -43.63 -1.82
N ILE A 409 8.61 -42.70 -1.43
CA ILE A 409 9.16 -41.65 -2.31
C ILE A 409 10.67 -41.80 -2.43
N GLY A 410 11.39 -41.91 -1.31
CA GLY A 410 12.85 -42.01 -1.33
C GLY A 410 13.35 -43.34 -1.94
N ASN A 411 12.64 -44.44 -1.70
CA ASN A 411 13.07 -45.78 -2.11
C ASN A 411 12.28 -46.40 -3.27
N ALA A 412 11.14 -45.82 -3.66
CA ALA A 412 10.33 -46.31 -4.79
C ALA A 412 10.58 -45.50 -6.08
N TYR A 413 10.24 -46.10 -7.23
CA TYR A 413 10.21 -45.40 -8.52
C TYR A 413 9.24 -46.07 -9.52
N GLY A 414 8.74 -45.29 -10.47
CA GLY A 414 7.95 -45.77 -11.61
C GLY A 414 8.61 -45.46 -12.96
N GLN A 415 7.91 -45.76 -14.06
CA GLN A 415 8.44 -45.58 -15.43
C GLN A 415 8.03 -44.27 -16.09
N SER A 416 6.81 -43.80 -15.80
CA SER A 416 6.16 -42.68 -16.49
C SER A 416 6.03 -41.44 -15.59
N THR A 417 5.49 -40.33 -16.14
CA THR A 417 5.30 -39.04 -15.46
C THR A 417 3.85 -38.59 -15.61
N ASN A 418 2.93 -39.35 -15.01
CA ASN A 418 1.47 -39.14 -15.07
C ASN A 418 1.02 -38.03 -14.10
N MET A 419 1.28 -36.80 -14.52
CA MET A 419 1.17 -35.61 -13.67
C MET A 419 -0.27 -35.08 -13.62
N GLY A 420 -1.01 -35.14 -14.71
CA GLY A 420 -2.41 -34.70 -14.78
C GLY A 420 -3.34 -35.57 -13.92
N GLU A 421 -3.09 -36.88 -13.81
CA GLU A 421 -3.79 -37.73 -12.83
C GLU A 421 -3.52 -37.26 -11.40
N ALA A 422 -2.26 -36.97 -11.06
CA ALA A 422 -1.88 -36.48 -9.74
C ALA A 422 -2.54 -35.13 -9.40
N MET A 423 -2.62 -34.21 -10.35
CA MET A 423 -3.35 -32.95 -10.19
C MET A 423 -4.86 -33.19 -10.00
N GLY A 424 -5.44 -34.15 -10.73
CA GLY A 424 -6.85 -34.54 -10.58
C GLY A 424 -7.15 -35.09 -9.19
N LEU A 425 -6.26 -35.92 -8.64
CA LEU A 425 -6.36 -36.42 -7.27
C LEU A 425 -6.21 -35.30 -6.24
N ALA A 426 -5.31 -34.34 -6.47
CA ALA A 426 -5.18 -33.15 -5.63
C ALA A 426 -6.47 -32.32 -5.61
N TYR A 427 -7.17 -32.21 -6.74
CA TYR A 427 -8.46 -31.52 -6.81
C TYR A 427 -9.52 -32.21 -5.94
N GLN A 428 -9.56 -33.54 -5.93
CA GLN A 428 -10.45 -34.30 -5.03
C GLN A 428 -10.12 -34.06 -3.56
N VAL A 429 -8.84 -34.12 -3.20
CA VAL A 429 -8.33 -33.82 -1.85
C VAL A 429 -8.76 -32.43 -1.38
N ILE A 430 -8.62 -31.41 -2.24
CA ILE A 430 -9.00 -30.04 -1.90
C ILE A 430 -10.50 -29.92 -1.67
N ASN A 431 -11.34 -30.57 -2.48
CA ASN A 431 -12.78 -30.57 -2.26
C ASN A 431 -13.18 -31.24 -0.94
N GLU A 432 -12.43 -32.23 -0.48
CA GLU A 432 -12.65 -32.80 0.86
C GLU A 432 -12.15 -31.87 1.96
N PHE A 433 -10.99 -31.20 1.79
CA PHE A 433 -10.54 -30.18 2.73
C PHE A 433 -11.56 -29.05 2.89
N GLU A 434 -12.19 -28.61 1.80
CA GLU A 434 -13.25 -27.59 1.83
C GLU A 434 -14.45 -28.01 2.69
N LYS A 435 -14.77 -29.32 2.75
CA LYS A 435 -15.85 -29.83 3.62
C LYS A 435 -15.46 -29.86 5.10
N ILE A 436 -14.17 -30.03 5.40
CA ILE A 436 -13.65 -30.13 6.77
C ILE A 436 -13.36 -28.74 7.34
N ASN A 437 -12.72 -27.89 6.55
CA ASN A 437 -12.28 -26.54 6.87
C ASN A 437 -12.68 -25.59 5.74
N PRO A 438 -13.96 -25.15 5.67
CA PRO A 438 -14.43 -24.23 4.65
C PRO A 438 -13.61 -22.95 4.61
N ASP A 439 -13.39 -22.43 3.40
CA ASP A 439 -12.68 -21.18 3.10
C ASP A 439 -11.20 -21.12 3.55
N GLN A 440 -10.66 -22.20 4.11
CA GLN A 440 -9.25 -22.26 4.49
C GLN A 440 -8.37 -22.36 3.23
N PRO A 441 -7.38 -21.47 3.06
CA PRO A 441 -6.52 -21.52 1.88
C PRO A 441 -5.74 -22.84 1.81
N THR A 442 -5.55 -23.32 0.58
CA THR A 442 -4.77 -24.53 0.31
C THR A 442 -3.60 -24.25 -0.63
N MET A 443 -2.41 -24.64 -0.19
CA MET A 443 -1.18 -24.61 -0.98
C MET A 443 -0.96 -25.96 -1.66
N ILE A 444 -0.81 -25.98 -2.98
CA ILE A 444 -0.29 -27.13 -3.71
C ILE A 444 1.18 -26.89 -3.99
N VAL A 445 2.04 -27.88 -3.70
CA VAL A 445 3.44 -27.88 -4.10
C VAL A 445 3.69 -29.07 -4.99
N LEU A 446 3.86 -28.83 -6.29
CA LEU A 446 4.23 -29.85 -7.27
C LEU A 446 5.75 -29.88 -7.44
N LEU A 447 6.39 -30.99 -7.11
CA LEU A 447 7.82 -31.21 -7.35
C LEU A 447 7.99 -32.25 -8.46
N THR A 448 8.65 -31.86 -9.55
CA THR A 448 8.88 -32.70 -10.73
C THR A 448 10.22 -32.39 -11.39
N ASP A 449 10.73 -33.34 -12.16
CA ASP A 449 11.93 -33.17 -12.98
C ASP A 449 11.70 -33.28 -14.49
N GLY A 450 10.43 -33.36 -14.91
CA GLY A 450 10.07 -33.69 -16.28
C GLY A 450 8.84 -32.95 -16.80
N GLN A 451 8.49 -33.27 -18.04
CA GLN A 451 7.26 -32.83 -18.68
C GLN A 451 6.13 -33.82 -18.38
N PRO A 452 4.89 -33.35 -18.22
CA PRO A 452 3.74 -34.24 -18.10
C PRO A 452 3.62 -35.09 -19.36
N THR A 453 3.50 -36.42 -19.22
CA THR A 453 3.20 -37.29 -20.35
C THR A 453 1.74 -37.15 -20.81
N ASP A 454 0.92 -36.51 -19.98
CA ASP A 454 -0.52 -36.28 -20.12
C ASP A 454 -0.85 -34.77 -20.08
N SER A 455 -0.11 -33.99 -20.86
CA SER A 455 -0.17 -32.51 -20.88
C SER A 455 -1.58 -31.91 -20.93
N ASP A 456 -2.50 -32.47 -21.70
CA ASP A 456 -3.87 -31.95 -21.84
C ASP A 456 -4.65 -32.03 -20.53
N GLN A 457 -4.50 -33.14 -19.80
CA GLN A 457 -5.15 -33.33 -18.51
C GLN A 457 -4.54 -32.39 -17.46
N PHE A 458 -3.20 -32.28 -17.45
CA PHE A 458 -2.50 -31.34 -16.58
C PHE A 458 -3.02 -29.91 -16.74
N PHE A 459 -3.08 -29.38 -17.97
CA PHE A 459 -3.55 -28.02 -18.21
C PHE A 459 -5.03 -27.82 -17.88
N THR A 460 -5.87 -28.82 -18.16
CA THR A 460 -7.30 -28.78 -17.81
C THR A 460 -7.47 -28.61 -16.30
N THR A 461 -6.69 -29.32 -15.49
CA THR A 461 -6.77 -29.20 -14.04
C THR A 461 -6.14 -27.90 -13.53
N ILE A 462 -5.04 -27.42 -14.12
CA ILE A 462 -4.49 -26.07 -13.82
C ILE A 462 -5.53 -24.97 -14.06
N GLN A 463 -6.30 -25.06 -15.14
CA GLN A 463 -7.39 -24.10 -15.40
C GLN A 463 -8.45 -24.14 -14.30
N ARG A 464 -8.88 -25.33 -13.88
CA ARG A 464 -9.82 -25.46 -12.74
C ARG A 464 -9.27 -24.84 -11.46
N PHE A 465 -8.01 -25.10 -11.13
CA PHE A 465 -7.38 -24.48 -9.96
C PHE A 465 -7.23 -22.96 -10.10
N SER A 466 -7.03 -22.45 -11.32
CA SER A 466 -6.98 -21.01 -11.56
C SER A 466 -8.32 -20.30 -11.33
N GLU A 467 -9.44 -21.03 -11.38
CA GLU A 467 -10.78 -20.53 -11.06
C GLU A 467 -11.07 -20.56 -9.55
N MET A 468 -10.31 -21.34 -8.77
CA MET A 468 -10.44 -21.38 -7.31
C MET A 468 -9.73 -20.19 -6.66
N ASN A 469 -10.44 -19.49 -5.78
CA ASN A 469 -9.91 -18.29 -5.12
C ASN A 469 -8.97 -18.63 -3.95
N ASN A 470 -9.21 -19.76 -3.27
CA ASN A 470 -8.50 -20.25 -2.09
C ASN A 470 -7.32 -21.20 -2.37
N VAL A 471 -6.98 -21.46 -3.64
CA VAL A 471 -5.90 -22.38 -4.00
C VAL A 471 -4.71 -21.64 -4.61
N ILE A 472 -3.50 -22.00 -4.19
CA ILE A 472 -2.25 -21.49 -4.75
C ILE A 472 -1.35 -22.66 -5.15
N ILE A 473 -0.81 -22.64 -6.36
CA ILE A 473 0.08 -23.70 -6.85
C ILE A 473 1.50 -23.19 -7.01
N TYR A 474 2.39 -23.82 -6.27
CA TYR A 474 3.83 -23.71 -6.44
C TYR A 474 4.36 -24.90 -7.21
N ILE A 475 5.29 -24.66 -8.12
CA ILE A 475 5.95 -25.71 -8.88
C ILE A 475 7.44 -25.64 -8.62
N VAL A 476 8.03 -26.76 -8.23
CA VAL A 476 9.45 -26.93 -7.94
C VAL A 476 10.06 -27.86 -8.98
N GLY A 477 10.98 -27.32 -9.75
CA GLY A 477 11.67 -28.04 -10.81
C GLY A 477 13.01 -28.60 -10.37
N LEU A 478 13.24 -29.91 -10.49
CA LEU A 478 14.57 -30.51 -10.28
C LEU A 478 15.21 -30.91 -11.61
N GLY A 479 16.49 -30.60 -11.79
CA GLY A 479 17.19 -30.94 -13.04
C GLY A 479 16.69 -30.14 -14.24
N ASN A 480 16.08 -30.81 -15.23
CA ASN A 480 15.74 -30.21 -16.52
C ASN A 480 14.24 -30.31 -16.86
N PRO A 481 13.34 -29.77 -16.01
CA PRO A 481 11.93 -29.68 -16.34
C PRO A 481 11.70 -28.63 -17.44
N ASP A 482 10.48 -28.57 -17.95
CA ASP A 482 10.06 -27.48 -18.85
C ASP A 482 9.82 -26.19 -18.06
N ASP A 483 10.88 -25.39 -17.94
CA ASP A 483 10.87 -24.17 -17.13
C ASP A 483 9.80 -23.15 -17.57
N GLU A 484 9.47 -23.09 -18.86
CA GLU A 484 8.47 -22.15 -19.39
C GLU A 484 7.06 -22.62 -19.05
N LEU A 485 6.76 -23.90 -19.31
CA LEU A 485 5.47 -24.51 -18.99
C LEU A 485 5.17 -24.44 -17.49
N MET A 486 6.14 -24.79 -16.65
CA MET A 486 5.97 -24.78 -15.20
C MET A 486 5.77 -23.37 -14.66
N ARG A 487 6.51 -22.38 -15.17
CA ARG A 487 6.32 -20.98 -14.81
C ARG A 487 4.94 -20.47 -15.19
N LYS A 488 4.46 -20.82 -16.39
CA LYS A 488 3.11 -20.44 -16.84
C LYS A 488 2.03 -21.06 -15.95
N ALA A 489 2.14 -22.35 -15.64
CA ALA A 489 1.16 -23.04 -14.80
C ALA A 489 1.10 -22.47 -13.37
N ALA A 490 2.25 -22.25 -12.71
CA ALA A 490 2.29 -21.67 -11.37
C ALA A 490 1.71 -20.24 -11.32
N ASN A 491 2.04 -19.41 -12.32
CA ASN A 491 1.55 -18.03 -12.40
C ASN A 491 0.02 -17.96 -12.60
N LEU A 492 -0.58 -18.88 -13.36
CA LEU A 492 -2.03 -18.95 -13.54
C LEU A 492 -2.78 -19.17 -12.21
N CYS A 493 -2.15 -19.89 -11.28
CA CYS A 493 -2.72 -20.18 -9.97
C CYS A 493 -2.19 -19.26 -8.85
N GLY A 494 -1.55 -18.14 -9.19
CA GLY A 494 -1.06 -17.15 -8.22
C GLY A 494 0.12 -17.59 -7.35
N GLY A 495 0.80 -18.69 -7.71
CA GLY A 495 2.01 -19.14 -7.03
C GLY A 495 3.28 -18.75 -7.79
N GLU A 496 4.34 -19.54 -7.64
CA GLU A 496 5.58 -19.33 -8.38
C GLU A 496 6.23 -20.64 -8.80
N TYR A 497 7.00 -20.56 -9.89
CA TYR A 497 7.94 -21.59 -10.28
C TYR A 497 9.30 -21.32 -9.66
N PHE A 498 9.86 -22.34 -9.02
CA PHE A 498 11.15 -22.31 -8.35
C PHE A 498 12.02 -23.47 -8.83
N LYS A 499 13.29 -23.20 -9.13
CA LYS A 499 14.26 -24.19 -9.57
C LYS A 499 15.51 -24.03 -8.71
N PRO A 500 15.72 -24.90 -7.71
CA PRO A 500 16.88 -24.80 -6.84
C PRO A 500 18.16 -25.23 -7.58
N ASP A 501 19.26 -24.56 -7.26
CA ASP A 501 20.60 -24.93 -7.71
C ASP A 501 21.15 -26.13 -6.91
N ASP A 502 20.70 -26.28 -5.65
CA ASP A 502 21.19 -27.32 -4.74
C ASP A 502 20.13 -27.76 -3.70
N ALA A 503 20.48 -28.80 -2.93
CA ALA A 503 19.60 -29.33 -1.89
C ALA A 503 19.35 -28.33 -0.76
N GLY A 504 20.31 -27.46 -0.43
CA GLY A 504 20.14 -26.44 0.60
C GLY A 504 19.09 -25.42 0.21
N GLU A 505 19.15 -24.91 -1.01
CA GLU A 505 18.18 -23.95 -1.54
C GLU A 505 16.76 -24.54 -1.58
N LEU A 506 16.63 -25.80 -2.00
CA LEU A 506 15.36 -26.54 -1.96
C LEU A 506 14.77 -26.58 -0.54
N LEU A 507 15.59 -26.97 0.45
CA LEU A 507 15.13 -27.13 1.83
C LEU A 507 14.77 -25.80 2.48
N VAL A 508 15.55 -24.75 2.21
CA VAL A 508 15.23 -23.37 2.65
C VAL A 508 13.90 -22.92 2.07
N TRP A 509 13.67 -23.17 0.78
CA TRP A 509 12.42 -22.83 0.13
C TRP A 509 11.24 -23.57 0.75
N TYR A 510 11.34 -24.90 0.95
CA TYR A 510 10.27 -25.69 1.57
C TYR A 510 10.00 -25.29 3.02
N SER A 511 11.04 -25.06 3.84
CA SER A 511 10.87 -24.61 5.23
C SER A 511 10.16 -23.26 5.29
N LYS A 512 10.55 -22.31 4.42
CA LYS A 512 9.87 -21.02 4.31
C LYS A 512 8.41 -21.18 3.89
N ARG A 513 8.12 -22.01 2.89
CA ARG A 513 6.77 -22.23 2.34
C ARG A 513 5.86 -23.02 3.27
N ALA A 514 6.41 -23.83 4.17
CA ALA A 514 5.62 -24.46 5.23
C ALA A 514 5.08 -23.44 6.25
N ARG A 515 5.79 -22.31 6.41
CA ARG A 515 5.45 -21.25 7.37
C ARG A 515 4.67 -20.10 6.75
N ASP A 516 5.04 -19.70 5.53
CA ASP A 516 4.54 -18.50 4.88
C ASP A 516 3.76 -18.82 3.59
N LEU A 517 2.50 -18.40 3.57
CA LEU A 517 1.70 -18.33 2.35
C LEU A 517 1.91 -16.96 1.70
N SER A 518 2.49 -16.92 0.49
CA SER A 518 2.48 -15.71 -0.34
C SER A 518 1.55 -15.87 -1.52
N VAL A 519 0.94 -14.79 -2.01
CA VAL A 519 0.09 -14.83 -3.19
C VAL A 519 0.65 -13.84 -4.21
N LYS A 520 1.01 -14.33 -5.41
CA LYS A 520 1.23 -13.44 -6.55
C LYS A 520 -0.10 -13.17 -7.23
N LEU A 521 -0.28 -11.95 -7.75
CA LEU A 521 -1.47 -11.61 -8.52
C LEU A 521 -1.56 -12.57 -9.73
N LYS A 522 -2.75 -13.15 -9.95
CA LYS A 522 -3.01 -13.99 -11.14
C LYS A 522 -2.81 -13.08 -12.35
N ALA A 523 -2.09 -13.55 -13.36
CA ALA A 523 -2.02 -12.83 -14.63
C ALA A 523 -3.43 -12.85 -15.25
N HIS A 524 -4.17 -11.76 -15.09
CA HIS A 524 -5.39 -11.56 -15.87
C HIS A 524 -4.98 -11.42 -17.34
N LYS A 525 -5.64 -12.18 -18.20
CA LYS A 525 -5.49 -12.10 -19.66
C LYS A 525 -5.91 -10.73 -20.18
#